data_AF-Q4C3F5-F1
#
_entry.id   AF-Q4C3F5-F1
#
_cell.length_a   1.000
_cell.length_b   1.000
_cell.length_c   1.000
_cell.angle_alpha   90.00
_cell.angle_beta   90.00
_cell.angle_gamma   90.00
#
_symmetry.space_group_name_H-M   'P 1'
#
loop_
_entity.id
_entity.type
_entity.pdbx_description
1 polymer ?
#
loop_
_entity_poly.entity_id
_entity_poly.type
_entity_poly.pdbx_seq_one_letter_code
_entity_poly.pdbx_strand_id
1 'polypeptide(L)'
;MTFFFQRFSENLRKNNLNAENILLIERYLFPLKIIDHDIKNFIIPIEPKWAADLFDQKLAEQTLFGFSQIKLALNREAVYYKSKRSPKQLALGISGRILWYVSSGSNRKKFCHVGRIRACSRLDEVIIDTPKELHRKYRHLGIYELSNILEVAKNDEQTEIMAIKFSDTELFEYPVSLKEAQEILKNKTTFISPTYINNEKFAIIYKQGMKGQ
;
A
#
# COMPACT_ATOMS: atom_id res chain seq x y z
N MET A 1 -6.17 -2.21 -32.33
CA MET A 1 -5.88 -1.93 -30.89
C MET A 1 -4.40 -1.64 -30.65
N THR A 2 -3.48 -2.42 -31.23
CA THR A 2 -2.01 -2.26 -31.07
C THR A 2 -1.48 -0.86 -31.43
N PHE A 3 -2.00 -0.27 -32.52
CA PHE A 3 -1.60 1.07 -32.96
C PHE A 3 -1.91 2.18 -31.92
N PHE A 4 -3.03 2.07 -31.21
CA PHE A 4 -3.42 3.06 -30.20
C PHE A 4 -2.48 3.03 -28.99
N PHE A 5 -2.19 1.84 -28.46
CA PHE A 5 -1.27 1.69 -27.32
C PHE A 5 0.17 2.10 -27.67
N GLN A 6 0.62 1.78 -28.88
CA GLN A 6 1.94 2.19 -29.34
C GLN A 6 2.04 3.72 -29.45
N ARG A 7 1.05 4.36 -30.09
CA ARG A 7 0.99 5.83 -30.19
C ARG A 7 0.85 6.50 -28.82
N PHE A 8 0.10 5.90 -27.90
CA PHE A 8 -0.02 6.39 -26.52
C PHE A 8 1.32 6.33 -25.78
N SER A 9 2.04 5.19 -25.83
CA SER A 9 3.37 5.05 -25.22
C SER A 9 4.38 6.03 -25.82
N GLU A 10 4.39 6.20 -27.14
CA GLU A 10 5.25 7.18 -27.82
C GLU A 10 4.94 8.61 -27.37
N ASN A 11 3.66 8.96 -27.22
CA ASN A 11 3.24 10.27 -26.72
C ASN A 11 3.66 10.48 -25.26
N LEU A 12 3.52 9.49 -24.38
CA LEU A 12 3.99 9.62 -22.99
C LEU A 12 5.49 9.92 -22.92
N ARG A 13 6.29 9.21 -23.74
CA ARG A 13 7.75 9.41 -23.81
C ARG A 13 8.14 10.77 -24.36
N LYS A 14 7.42 11.29 -25.35
CA LYS A 14 7.70 12.60 -25.97
C LYS A 14 7.39 13.77 -25.04
N ASN A 15 6.45 13.63 -24.12
CA ASN A 15 5.91 14.74 -23.32
C ASN A 15 6.72 15.08 -22.04
N ASN A 16 7.89 14.45 -21.80
CA ASN A 16 8.70 14.68 -20.59
C ASN A 16 7.87 14.73 -19.30
N LEU A 17 6.86 13.86 -19.19
CA LEU A 17 6.01 13.77 -18.02
C LEU A 17 6.86 13.35 -16.82
N ASN A 18 6.62 13.97 -15.66
CA ASN A 18 7.26 13.56 -14.41
C ASN A 18 6.45 12.45 -13.72
N ALA A 19 6.97 11.92 -12.61
CA ALA A 19 6.35 10.81 -11.89
C ALA A 19 4.94 11.15 -11.36
N GLU A 20 4.70 12.39 -10.94
CA GLU A 20 3.40 12.86 -10.45
C GLU A 20 2.35 12.84 -11.57
N ASN A 21 2.71 13.29 -12.77
CA ASN A 21 1.86 13.26 -13.95
C ASN A 21 1.50 11.82 -14.33
N ILE A 22 2.47 10.90 -14.30
CA ILE A 22 2.21 9.48 -14.60
C ILE A 22 1.29 8.87 -13.55
N LEU A 23 1.53 9.12 -12.27
CA LEU A 23 0.62 8.68 -11.22
C LEU A 23 -0.79 9.23 -11.48
N LEU A 24 -0.95 10.51 -11.82
CA LEU A 24 -2.27 11.07 -12.12
C LEU A 24 -2.96 10.35 -13.29
N ILE A 25 -2.22 10.00 -14.34
CA ILE A 25 -2.74 9.18 -15.45
C ILE A 25 -3.16 7.80 -14.98
N GLU A 26 -2.37 7.12 -14.14
CA GLU A 26 -2.75 5.83 -13.53
C GLU A 26 -4.05 5.93 -12.74
N ARG A 27 -4.29 7.05 -12.05
CA ARG A 27 -5.54 7.30 -11.32
C ARG A 27 -6.73 7.43 -12.26
N TYR A 28 -6.59 8.17 -13.36
CA TYR A 28 -7.67 8.31 -14.35
C TYR A 28 -7.97 7.01 -15.11
N LEU A 29 -6.95 6.19 -15.34
CA LEU A 29 -7.04 4.93 -16.09
C LEU A 29 -6.98 3.71 -15.18
N PHE A 30 -7.31 3.89 -13.88
CA PHE A 30 -7.28 2.82 -12.90
C PHE A 30 -8.08 1.60 -13.40
N PRO A 31 -7.52 0.36 -13.38
CA PRO A 31 -6.33 -0.11 -12.64
C PRO A 31 -4.99 -0.13 -13.43
N LEU A 32 -4.85 0.62 -14.53
CA LEU A 32 -3.63 0.60 -15.36
C LEU A 32 -2.33 0.87 -14.56
N LYS A 33 -1.23 0.19 -14.94
CA LYS A 33 0.13 0.44 -14.42
C LYS A 33 1.13 0.76 -15.54
N ILE A 34 1.82 1.88 -15.40
CA ILE A 34 2.84 2.40 -16.33
C ILE A 34 4.23 2.05 -15.76
N ILE A 35 4.94 1.15 -16.42
CA ILE A 35 6.20 0.56 -15.90
C ILE A 35 7.47 1.23 -16.45
N ASP A 36 7.35 2.05 -17.48
CA ASP A 36 8.47 2.69 -18.19
C ASP A 36 8.87 4.08 -17.63
N HIS A 37 8.34 4.46 -16.47
CA HIS A 37 8.73 5.68 -15.75
C HIS A 37 9.13 5.37 -14.30
N ASP A 38 10.22 5.97 -13.80
CA ASP A 38 10.71 5.84 -12.40
C ASP A 38 9.70 6.36 -11.36
N ILE A 39 8.69 5.55 -11.04
CA ILE A 39 7.77 5.76 -9.93
C ILE A 39 8.32 5.00 -8.72
N LYS A 40 8.25 5.62 -7.54
CA LYS A 40 8.73 4.96 -6.31
C LYS A 40 7.76 3.85 -5.92
N ASN A 41 8.29 2.65 -5.68
CA ASN A 41 7.49 1.50 -5.28
C ASN A 41 7.97 0.99 -3.92
N PHE A 42 7.03 0.68 -3.04
CA PHE A 42 7.31 0.23 -1.69
C PHE A 42 6.53 -1.04 -1.39
N ILE A 43 7.17 -2.02 -0.77
CA ILE A 43 6.48 -3.10 -0.07
C ILE A 43 6.32 -2.64 1.38
N ILE A 44 5.08 -2.48 1.85
CA ILE A 44 4.79 -1.99 3.20
C ILE A 44 4.11 -3.10 4.00
N PRO A 45 4.70 -3.50 5.15
CA PRO A 45 4.05 -4.47 6.02
C PRO A 45 2.90 -3.84 6.79
N ILE A 46 1.80 -4.59 6.84
CA ILE A 46 0.58 -4.23 7.56
C ILE A 46 0.09 -5.43 8.37
N GLU A 47 -0.49 -5.15 9.54
CA GLU A 47 -1.12 -6.20 10.34
C GLU A 47 -2.45 -6.64 9.72
N PRO A 48 -2.83 -7.94 9.85
CA PRO A 48 -4.07 -8.45 9.27
C PRO A 48 -5.33 -7.68 9.67
N LYS A 49 -5.43 -7.23 10.92
CA LYS A 49 -6.55 -6.41 11.41
C LYS A 49 -6.68 -5.12 10.59
N TRP A 50 -5.59 -4.36 10.47
CA TRP A 50 -5.60 -3.10 9.72
C TRP A 50 -5.82 -3.32 8.23
N ALA A 51 -5.25 -4.37 7.63
CA ALA A 51 -5.53 -4.70 6.24
C ALA A 51 -7.03 -4.98 6.02
N ALA A 52 -7.65 -5.78 6.91
CA ALA A 52 -9.08 -6.07 6.86
C ALA A 52 -9.95 -4.81 7.02
N ASP A 53 -9.59 -3.91 7.93
CA ASP A 53 -10.36 -2.68 8.19
C ASP A 53 -10.17 -1.61 7.09
N LEU A 54 -9.01 -1.60 6.42
CA LEU A 54 -8.66 -0.55 5.45
C LEU A 54 -8.96 -0.90 3.99
N PHE A 55 -8.78 -2.16 3.55
CA PHE A 55 -8.98 -2.50 2.12
C PHE A 55 -9.24 -3.98 1.79
N ASP A 56 -8.90 -4.95 2.64
CA ASP A 56 -8.97 -6.39 2.31
C ASP A 56 -10.28 -7.02 2.80
N GLN A 57 -11.32 -6.90 1.97
CA GLN A 57 -12.63 -7.48 2.24
C GLN A 57 -12.57 -9.00 2.49
N LYS A 58 -11.69 -9.73 1.78
CA LYS A 58 -11.54 -11.19 1.95
C LYS A 58 -10.98 -11.55 3.33
N LEU A 59 -10.16 -10.68 3.94
CA LEU A 59 -9.73 -10.83 5.35
C LEU A 59 -10.83 -10.40 6.32
N ALA A 60 -11.58 -9.33 6.01
CA ALA A 60 -12.68 -8.86 6.85
C ALA A 60 -13.79 -9.91 7.02
N GLU A 61 -14.13 -10.62 5.94
CA GLU A 61 -15.11 -11.73 5.94
C GLU A 61 -14.75 -12.89 6.88
N GLN A 62 -13.47 -13.03 7.26
CA GLN A 62 -13.01 -14.07 8.19
C GLN A 62 -13.19 -13.65 9.66
N THR A 63 -13.56 -12.40 9.91
CA THR A 63 -13.80 -11.88 11.26
C THR A 63 -15.28 -11.89 11.57
N LEU A 64 -15.64 -12.17 12.83
CA LEU A 64 -17.03 -12.20 13.33
C LEU A 64 -17.73 -10.81 13.28
N PHE A 65 -16.99 -9.75 12.96
CA PHE A 65 -17.49 -8.37 12.93
C PHE A 65 -17.57 -7.89 11.48
N GLY A 66 -18.59 -8.34 10.74
CA GLY A 66 -18.89 -7.94 9.35
C GLY A 66 -19.29 -6.46 9.16
N PHE A 67 -18.99 -5.58 10.12
CA PHE A 67 -19.39 -4.16 10.13
C PHE A 67 -18.52 -3.29 9.21
N SER A 68 -17.34 -3.77 8.80
CA SER A 68 -16.40 -3.01 7.93
C SER A 68 -16.75 -3.05 6.44
N GLN A 69 -17.63 -3.96 6.00
CA GLN A 69 -17.86 -4.24 4.57
C GLN A 69 -18.46 -3.05 3.78
N ILE A 70 -19.40 -2.30 4.38
CA ILE A 70 -20.04 -1.15 3.71
C ILE A 70 -19.05 0.04 3.59
N LYS A 71 -18.19 0.24 4.61
CA LYS A 71 -17.17 1.31 4.58
C LYS A 71 -16.04 0.99 3.59
N LEU A 72 -15.63 -0.28 3.48
CA LEU A 72 -14.61 -0.73 2.53
C LEU A 72 -15.03 -0.50 1.07
N ALA A 73 -16.30 -0.73 0.74
CA ALA A 73 -16.82 -0.54 -0.61
C ALA A 73 -16.88 0.93 -1.06
N LEU A 74 -16.82 1.89 -0.12
CA LEU A 74 -16.95 3.34 -0.38
C LEU A 74 -15.64 4.12 -0.16
N ASN A 75 -14.69 3.59 0.62
CA ASN A 75 -13.44 4.30 0.92
C ASN A 75 -12.45 4.21 -0.24
N ARG A 76 -12.44 5.25 -1.09
CA ARG A 76 -11.37 5.47 -2.07
C ARG A 76 -10.05 5.87 -1.43
N GLU A 77 -10.08 6.44 -0.23
CA GLU A 77 -8.89 6.95 0.47
C GLU A 77 -8.83 6.38 1.90
N ALA A 78 -7.62 6.04 2.35
CA ALA A 78 -7.36 5.49 3.66
C ALA A 78 -5.98 5.94 4.17
N VAL A 79 -5.76 5.81 5.49
CA VAL A 79 -4.48 6.15 6.13
C VAL A 79 -4.04 5.00 7.01
N TYR A 80 -2.78 4.57 6.82
CA TYR A 80 -2.12 3.60 7.67
C TYR A 80 -1.05 4.28 8.53
N TYR A 81 -1.09 4.06 9.84
CA TYR A 81 -0.15 4.64 10.78
C TYR A 81 0.95 3.64 11.13
N LYS A 82 2.20 4.11 11.17
CA LYS A 82 3.35 3.33 11.62
C LYS A 82 4.41 4.20 12.26
N SER A 83 5.36 3.57 12.97
CA SER A 83 6.52 4.29 13.47
C SER A 83 7.31 4.96 12.33
N LYS A 84 7.93 6.11 12.63
CA LYS A 84 8.78 6.89 11.71
C LYS A 84 10.01 6.13 11.20
N ARG A 85 10.32 4.96 11.78
CA ARG A 85 11.39 4.07 11.31
C ARG A 85 11.01 3.49 9.94
N SER A 86 11.56 4.10 8.90
CA SER A 86 11.32 3.79 7.49
C SER A 86 12.62 3.96 6.69
N PRO A 87 12.75 3.31 5.52
CA PRO A 87 13.86 3.59 4.61
C PRO A 87 13.83 5.06 4.17
N LYS A 88 15.00 5.64 3.87
CA LYS A 88 15.13 7.06 3.49
C LYS A 88 14.25 7.44 2.29
N GLN A 89 13.94 6.48 1.43
CA GLN A 89 13.11 6.66 0.24
C GLN A 89 11.63 6.91 0.59
N LEU A 90 11.13 6.43 1.73
CA LEU A 90 9.77 6.68 2.20
C LEU A 90 9.75 7.94 3.08
N ALA A 91 10.13 9.07 2.49
CA ALA A 91 10.25 10.37 3.15
C ALA A 91 8.93 11.16 3.15
N LEU A 92 8.87 12.25 3.91
CA LEU A 92 7.75 13.19 3.92
C LEU A 92 7.41 13.67 2.50
N GLY A 93 6.12 13.69 2.16
CA GLY A 93 5.60 14.20 0.88
C GLY A 93 5.80 13.28 -0.32
N ILE A 94 6.37 12.09 -0.16
CA ILE A 94 6.58 11.17 -1.29
C ILE A 94 5.27 10.53 -1.75
N SER A 95 5.11 10.40 -3.07
CA SER A 95 4.03 9.66 -3.73
C SER A 95 4.61 8.48 -4.53
N GLY A 96 3.77 7.50 -4.84
CA GLY A 96 4.23 6.28 -5.52
C GLY A 96 3.23 5.14 -5.49
N ARG A 97 3.73 3.91 -5.35
CA ARG A 97 2.92 2.69 -5.26
C ARG A 97 3.27 1.89 -4.02
N ILE A 98 2.27 1.23 -3.47
CA ILE A 98 2.38 0.37 -2.30
C ILE A 98 1.98 -1.04 -2.70
N LEU A 99 2.84 -2.01 -2.41
CA LEU A 99 2.49 -3.42 -2.33
C LEU A 99 2.31 -3.77 -0.86
N TRP A 100 1.10 -4.16 -0.47
CA TRP A 100 0.77 -4.45 0.92
C TRP A 100 1.13 -5.88 1.29
N TYR A 101 2.17 -6.03 2.11
CA TYR A 101 2.52 -7.31 2.73
C TYR A 101 1.74 -7.49 4.02
N VAL A 102 0.70 -8.32 4.00
CA VAL A 102 -0.05 -8.64 5.22
C VAL A 102 0.77 -9.62 6.04
N SER A 103 1.31 -9.13 7.15
CA SER A 103 2.19 -9.89 8.03
C SER A 103 1.44 -11.02 8.72
N SER A 104 2.15 -12.08 9.10
CA SER A 104 1.51 -13.20 9.82
C SER A 104 1.10 -12.87 11.25
N GLY A 105 1.69 -11.82 11.85
CA GLY A 105 1.45 -11.38 13.22
C GLY A 105 1.57 -12.48 14.29
N SER A 106 1.20 -12.14 15.53
CA SER A 106 1.01 -13.07 16.65
C SER A 106 -0.32 -13.86 16.51
N ASN A 107 -1.24 -13.39 15.66
CA ASN A 107 -2.60 -13.90 15.51
C ASN A 107 -2.79 -14.85 14.31
N ARG A 108 -1.79 -15.67 13.98
CA ARG A 108 -1.85 -16.65 12.87
C ARG A 108 -3.08 -17.57 12.87
N LYS A 109 -3.70 -17.78 14.04
CA LYS A 109 -4.89 -18.64 14.20
C LYS A 109 -6.20 -17.97 13.76
N LYS A 110 -6.24 -16.64 13.62
CA LYS A 110 -7.47 -15.88 13.31
C LYS A 110 -7.64 -15.52 11.84
N PHE A 111 -6.55 -15.49 11.06
CA PHE A 111 -6.56 -15.04 9.67
C PHE A 111 -5.84 -16.07 8.79
N CYS A 112 -6.50 -16.56 7.74
CA CYS A 112 -5.86 -17.41 6.73
C CYS A 112 -5.15 -16.56 5.66
N HIS A 113 -4.18 -17.15 4.96
CA HIS A 113 -3.42 -16.51 3.87
C HIS A 113 -2.66 -15.21 4.24
N VAL A 114 -2.24 -15.08 5.50
CA VAL A 114 -1.28 -14.09 5.98
C VAL A 114 0.17 -14.48 5.61
N GLY A 115 1.10 -13.53 5.69
CA GLY A 115 2.49 -13.72 5.23
C GLY A 115 2.63 -13.61 3.71
N ARG A 116 1.82 -12.74 3.10
CA ARG A 116 1.71 -12.58 1.64
C ARG A 116 1.52 -11.11 1.26
N ILE A 117 1.97 -10.74 0.07
CA ILE A 117 1.59 -9.50 -0.60
C ILE A 117 0.20 -9.72 -1.19
N ARG A 118 -0.77 -8.92 -0.74
CA ARG A 118 -2.20 -9.15 -1.01
C ARG A 118 -2.88 -8.06 -1.81
N ALA A 119 -2.27 -6.88 -1.90
CA ALA A 119 -2.88 -5.76 -2.59
C ALA A 119 -1.83 -4.78 -3.12
N CYS A 120 -2.25 -3.97 -4.08
CA CYS A 120 -1.52 -2.82 -4.58
C CYS A 120 -2.36 -1.56 -4.36
N SER A 121 -1.78 -0.50 -3.82
CA SER A 121 -2.43 0.82 -3.71
C SER A 121 -1.56 1.91 -4.30
N ARG A 122 -2.18 3.04 -4.59
CA ARG A 122 -1.48 4.30 -4.81
C ARG A 122 -1.01 4.88 -3.48
N LEU A 123 0.27 5.24 -3.37
CA LEU A 123 0.76 6.10 -2.29
C LEU A 123 0.48 7.54 -2.67
N ASP A 124 -0.45 8.19 -1.96
CA ASP A 124 -0.79 9.59 -2.20
C ASP A 124 0.22 10.53 -1.56
N GLU A 125 0.48 10.34 -0.27
CA GLU A 125 1.45 11.14 0.48
C GLU A 125 1.88 10.45 1.76
N VAL A 126 3.08 10.79 2.23
CA VAL A 126 3.58 10.43 3.56
C VAL A 126 3.62 11.69 4.42
N ILE A 127 3.02 11.63 5.61
CA ILE A 127 3.01 12.72 6.59
C ILE A 127 3.71 12.22 7.86
N ILE A 128 4.48 13.10 8.49
CA ILE A 128 5.14 12.84 9.76
C ILE A 128 4.71 13.95 10.71
N ASP A 129 4.07 13.57 11.82
CA ASP A 129 3.59 14.51 12.83
C ASP A 129 3.26 13.74 14.14
N THR A 130 2.85 14.46 15.17
CA THR A 130 2.39 13.94 16.45
C THR A 130 1.03 13.21 16.33
N PRO A 131 0.73 12.24 17.21
CA PRO A 131 -0.54 11.51 17.21
C PRO A 131 -1.78 12.40 17.19
N LYS A 132 -1.77 13.49 17.97
CA LYS A 132 -2.89 14.42 18.08
C LYS A 132 -3.17 15.13 16.76
N GLU A 133 -2.13 15.65 16.11
CA GLU A 133 -2.27 16.36 14.83
C GLU A 133 -2.67 15.42 13.70
N LEU A 134 -2.09 14.22 13.67
CA LEU A 134 -2.47 13.17 12.71
C LEU A 134 -3.92 12.72 12.86
N HIS A 135 -4.39 12.52 14.10
CA HIS A 135 -5.78 12.18 14.37
C HIS A 135 -6.70 13.33 13.94
N ARG A 136 -6.37 14.56 14.31
CA ARG A 136 -7.15 15.75 13.92
C ARG A 136 -7.30 15.85 12.40
N LYS A 137 -6.23 15.58 11.64
CA LYS A 137 -6.22 15.63 10.17
C LYS A 137 -7.08 14.54 9.53
N TYR A 138 -7.02 13.30 10.03
CA TYR A 138 -7.59 12.13 9.34
C TYR A 138 -8.77 11.46 10.04
N ARG A 139 -9.23 11.98 11.18
CA ARG A 139 -10.39 11.43 11.93
C ARG A 139 -11.66 11.28 11.09
N HIS A 140 -11.83 12.08 10.04
CA HIS A 140 -12.97 12.02 9.13
C HIS A 140 -13.05 10.69 8.35
N LEU A 141 -11.94 9.97 8.20
CA LEU A 141 -11.90 8.64 7.57
C LEU A 141 -12.50 7.55 8.48
N GLY A 142 -12.53 7.77 9.81
CA GLY A 142 -13.32 6.97 10.75
C GLY A 142 -12.91 5.51 10.94
N ILE A 143 -11.63 5.16 10.67
CA ILE A 143 -11.06 3.82 10.89
C ILE A 143 -10.17 3.78 12.15
N TYR A 144 -9.35 4.80 12.37
CA TYR A 144 -8.47 4.89 13.53
C TYR A 144 -9.03 5.85 14.58
N GLU A 145 -9.06 5.39 15.83
CA GLU A 145 -9.22 6.25 16.99
C GLU A 145 -7.88 6.82 17.44
N LEU A 146 -7.89 7.91 18.22
CA LEU A 146 -6.68 8.50 18.79
C LEU A 146 -5.87 7.47 19.61
N SER A 147 -6.56 6.59 20.34
CA SER A 147 -5.95 5.51 21.13
C SER A 147 -5.09 4.58 20.27
N ASN A 148 -5.56 4.22 19.07
CA ASN A 148 -4.81 3.38 18.13
C ASN A 148 -3.56 4.10 17.62
N ILE A 149 -3.65 5.41 17.36
CA ILE A 149 -2.55 6.22 16.87
C ILE A 149 -1.49 6.41 17.98
N LEU A 150 -1.93 6.61 19.22
CA LEU A 150 -1.04 6.68 20.40
C LEU A 150 -0.29 5.37 20.63
N GLU A 151 -0.94 4.22 20.44
CA GLU A 151 -0.28 2.92 20.56
C GLU A 151 0.93 2.79 19.61
N VAL A 152 0.81 3.27 18.37
CA VAL A 152 1.91 3.32 17.40
C VAL A 152 3.06 4.21 17.88
N ALA A 153 2.73 5.29 18.59
CA ALA A 153 3.68 6.20 19.23
C ALA A 153 4.16 5.71 20.61
N LYS A 154 3.86 4.45 20.99
CA LYS A 154 4.18 3.87 22.31
C LYS A 154 3.59 4.67 23.48
N ASN A 155 2.41 5.25 23.28
CA ASN A 155 1.70 6.11 24.23
C ASN A 155 2.43 7.41 24.59
N ASP A 156 3.37 7.85 23.76
CA ASP A 156 3.99 9.17 23.87
C ASP A 156 3.35 10.15 22.86
N GLU A 157 2.69 11.18 23.38
CA GLU A 157 2.00 12.20 22.58
C GLU A 157 2.94 13.07 21.74
N GLN A 158 4.23 13.15 22.09
CA GLN A 158 5.21 13.99 21.40
C GLN A 158 6.04 13.20 20.39
N THR A 159 6.01 11.87 20.45
CA THR A 159 6.72 11.03 19.48
C THR A 159 6.05 11.15 18.11
N GLU A 160 6.75 11.78 17.18
CA GLU A 160 6.31 11.82 15.78
C GLU A 160 6.23 10.42 15.17
N ILE A 161 5.13 10.15 14.48
CA ILE A 161 4.91 8.91 13.75
C ILE A 161 4.56 9.23 12.30
N MET A 162 4.48 8.19 11.48
CA MET A 162 4.22 8.30 10.06
C MET A 162 2.77 7.92 9.75
N ALA A 163 2.08 8.79 9.02
CA ALA A 163 0.80 8.51 8.38
C ALA A 163 1.04 8.31 6.88
N ILE A 164 0.71 7.13 6.38
CA ILE A 164 0.77 6.77 4.95
C ILE A 164 -0.63 6.93 4.40
N LYS A 165 -0.88 7.99 3.64
CA LYS A 165 -2.15 8.18 2.92
C LYS A 165 -2.09 7.43 1.61
N PHE A 166 -3.12 6.64 1.33
CA PHE A 166 -3.20 5.85 0.12
C PHE A 166 -4.63 5.77 -0.40
N SER A 167 -4.73 5.42 -1.68
CA SER A 167 -5.99 5.29 -2.39
C SER A 167 -5.91 4.21 -3.46
N ASP A 168 -7.03 3.99 -4.15
CA ASP A 168 -7.09 3.17 -5.37
C ASP A 168 -6.47 1.78 -5.14
N THR A 169 -7.01 1.05 -4.18
CA THR A 169 -6.49 -0.26 -3.77
C THR A 169 -7.06 -1.38 -4.64
N GLU A 170 -6.16 -2.17 -5.21
CA GLU A 170 -6.45 -3.39 -5.96
C GLU A 170 -6.06 -4.61 -5.13
N LEU A 171 -7.02 -5.49 -4.87
CA LEU A 171 -6.75 -6.77 -4.25
C LEU A 171 -6.19 -7.75 -5.27
N PHE A 172 -5.15 -8.47 -4.88
CA PHE A 172 -4.57 -9.53 -5.70
C PHE A 172 -5.47 -10.77 -5.68
N GLU A 173 -5.74 -11.29 -6.88
CA GLU A 173 -6.42 -12.57 -7.06
C GLU A 173 -5.55 -13.73 -6.57
N TYR A 174 -4.23 -13.62 -6.77
CA TYR A 174 -3.22 -14.62 -6.43
C TYR A 174 -2.17 -14.03 -5.47
N PRO A 175 -2.46 -13.91 -4.16
CA PRO A 175 -1.53 -13.33 -3.20
C PRO A 175 -0.13 -13.96 -3.20
N VAL A 176 0.89 -13.12 -3.41
CA VAL A 176 2.29 -13.53 -3.54
C VAL A 176 2.88 -13.80 -2.17
N SER A 177 3.35 -15.02 -1.92
CA SER A 177 3.96 -15.40 -0.64
C SER A 177 5.29 -14.72 -0.39
N LEU A 178 5.72 -14.70 0.89
CA LEU A 178 7.05 -14.22 1.26
C LEU A 178 8.17 -14.92 0.46
N LYS A 179 8.05 -16.24 0.25
CA LYS A 179 9.05 -17.02 -0.49
C LYS A 179 9.12 -16.58 -1.95
N GLU A 180 7.99 -16.46 -2.63
CA GLU A 180 7.94 -15.99 -4.02
C GLU A 180 8.48 -14.55 -4.14
N ALA A 181 8.12 -13.67 -3.21
CA ALA A 181 8.66 -12.31 -3.18
C ALA A 181 10.19 -12.30 -2.98
N GLN A 182 10.74 -13.14 -2.09
CA GLN A 182 12.18 -13.29 -1.88
C GLN A 182 12.90 -13.78 -3.15
N GLU A 183 12.31 -14.72 -3.88
CA GLU A 183 12.83 -15.24 -5.16
C GLU A 183 12.89 -14.13 -6.23
N ILE A 184 11.81 -13.35 -6.36
CA ILE A 184 11.76 -12.21 -7.31
C ILE A 184 12.79 -11.13 -6.94
N LEU A 185 12.87 -10.78 -5.65
CA LEU A 185 13.77 -9.75 -5.13
C LEU A 185 15.23 -10.22 -5.05
N LYS A 186 15.48 -11.53 -5.17
CA LYS A 186 16.79 -12.17 -5.01
C LYS A 186 17.46 -11.80 -3.68
N ASN A 187 16.68 -11.74 -2.60
CA ASN A 187 17.17 -11.44 -1.25
C ASN A 187 16.33 -12.16 -0.18
N LYS A 188 16.82 -12.18 1.06
CA LYS A 188 16.15 -12.82 2.21
C LYS A 188 15.33 -11.84 3.05
N THR A 189 14.74 -10.81 2.43
CA THR A 189 13.94 -9.84 3.17
C THR A 189 12.78 -10.52 3.90
N THR A 190 12.44 -10.02 5.08
CA THR A 190 11.33 -10.52 5.90
C THR A 190 10.18 -9.52 6.01
N PHE A 191 10.32 -8.36 5.34
CA PHE A 191 9.38 -7.24 5.38
C PHE A 191 8.98 -6.83 6.81
N ILE A 192 9.94 -6.78 7.73
CA ILE A 192 9.70 -6.24 9.09
C ILE A 192 9.49 -4.71 9.03
N SER A 193 10.00 -4.05 7.99
CA SER A 193 9.86 -2.62 7.72
C SER A 193 9.56 -2.38 6.24
N PRO A 194 9.10 -1.16 5.86
CA PRO A 194 8.91 -0.82 4.47
C PRO A 194 10.18 -1.05 3.65
N THR A 195 10.03 -1.61 2.46
CA THR A 195 11.14 -1.94 1.56
C THR A 195 10.93 -1.23 0.24
N TYR A 196 11.89 -0.40 -0.18
CA TYR A 196 11.89 0.18 -1.51
C TYR A 196 12.25 -0.89 -2.56
N ILE A 197 11.55 -0.89 -3.69
CA ILE A 197 11.84 -1.76 -4.83
C ILE A 197 11.80 -0.95 -6.13
N ASN A 198 12.56 -1.40 -7.12
CA ASN A 198 12.54 -0.78 -8.45
C ASN A 198 11.29 -1.22 -9.25
N ASN A 199 11.04 -0.55 -10.38
CA ASN A 199 9.89 -0.83 -11.24
C ASN A 199 9.86 -2.26 -11.80
N GLU A 200 11.01 -2.82 -12.14
CA GLU A 200 11.09 -4.19 -12.68
C GLU A 200 10.55 -5.20 -11.66
N LYS A 201 11.03 -5.12 -10.41
CA LYS A 201 10.57 -5.99 -9.33
C LYS A 201 9.10 -5.74 -8.99
N PHE A 202 8.66 -4.48 -8.98
CA PHE A 202 7.26 -4.14 -8.81
C PHE A 202 6.38 -4.80 -9.89
N ALA A 203 6.74 -4.65 -11.16
CA ALA A 203 5.96 -5.16 -12.28
C ALA A 203 5.82 -6.69 -12.25
N ILE A 204 6.89 -7.40 -11.87
CA ILE A 204 6.87 -8.86 -11.71
C ILE A 204 5.89 -9.26 -10.59
N ILE A 205 6.02 -8.65 -9.39
CA ILE A 205 5.15 -8.97 -8.25
C ILE A 205 3.69 -8.63 -8.55
N TYR A 206 3.43 -7.45 -9.13
CA TYR A 206 2.08 -7.03 -9.49
C TYR A 206 1.45 -7.97 -10.52
N LYS A 207 2.17 -8.33 -11.59
CA LYS A 207 1.68 -9.27 -12.60
C LYS A 207 1.35 -10.64 -11.98
N GLN A 208 2.23 -11.17 -11.16
CA GLN A 208 2.01 -12.44 -10.48
C GLN A 208 0.81 -12.38 -9.52
N GLY A 209 0.66 -11.28 -8.79
CA GLY A 209 -0.48 -11.01 -7.91
C GLY A 209 -1.83 -10.99 -8.64
N MET A 210 -1.86 -10.45 -9.85
CA MET A 210 -3.09 -10.30 -10.64
C MET A 210 -3.42 -11.53 -11.50
N LYS A 211 -2.41 -12.27 -12.00
CA LYS A 211 -2.63 -13.33 -12.99
C LYS A 211 -2.13 -14.73 -12.58
N GLY A 212 -1.50 -14.87 -11.43
CA GLY A 212 -0.78 -16.08 -11.06
C GLY A 212 0.58 -16.20 -11.77
N GLN A 213 1.24 -17.34 -11.58
CA GLN A 213 2.50 -17.67 -12.26
C GLN A 213 2.26 -18.12 -13.70
#